data_AF-A0A1S1LVD0-F1
#
_entry.id   AF-A0A1S1LVD0-F1
#
_cell.length_a   1.000
_cell.length_b   1.000
_cell.length_c   1.000
_cell.angle_alpha   90.00
_cell.angle_beta   90.00
_cell.angle_gamma   90.00
#
_symmetry.space_group_name_H-M   'P 1'
#
loop_
_entity.id
_entity.type
_entity.pdbx_description
1 polymer ?
#
loop_
_entity_poly.entity_id
_entity_poly.type
_entity_poly.pdbx_seq_one_letter_code
_entity_poly.pdbx_strand_id
1 'polypeptide(L)'
;TNSTAKVVIDGKEQKIEGSVACSTVGGKMNIGIGSGAQAIAAVLSDGDSPSVTSVGLGNINGVSLGYTEGAPGGKATVKKDGKKYNISGTATGVDMANPMQPVEKSFEIEVTCP
;
A
#
# COMPACT_ATOMS: atom_id res chain seq x y z
N THR A 1 -0.99 18.48 13.26
CA THR A 1 -1.33 18.01 11.90
C THR A 1 -2.03 16.69 12.04
N ASN A 2 -3.31 16.58 11.64
CA ASN A 2 -4.06 15.32 11.73
C ASN A 2 -3.56 14.37 10.64
N SER A 3 -3.08 13.19 11.01
CA SER A 3 -2.79 12.10 10.09
C SER A 3 -4.09 11.63 9.43
N THR A 4 -4.09 11.47 8.12
CA THR A 4 -5.25 11.00 7.35
C THR A 4 -4.79 10.00 6.30
N ALA A 5 -5.63 9.02 6.01
CA ALA A 5 -5.41 8.08 4.93
C ALA A 5 -6.73 7.82 4.19
N LYS A 6 -6.64 7.75 2.87
CA LYS A 6 -7.69 7.25 1.99
C LYS A 6 -7.11 6.13 1.16
N VAL A 7 -7.81 5.00 1.12
CA VAL A 7 -7.40 3.83 0.36
C VAL A 7 -8.51 3.38 -0.54
N VAL A 8 -8.20 3.19 -1.81
CA VAL A 8 -9.11 2.67 -2.83
C VAL A 8 -8.48 1.43 -3.42
N ILE A 9 -9.23 0.33 -3.49
CA ILE A 9 -8.81 -0.93 -4.12
C ILE A 9 -9.88 -1.30 -5.14
N ASP A 10 -9.48 -1.49 -6.39
CA ASP A 10 -10.38 -1.85 -7.50
C ASP A 10 -11.56 -0.87 -7.64
N GLY A 11 -11.27 0.43 -7.48
CA GLY A 11 -12.26 1.51 -7.52
C GLY A 11 -13.17 1.61 -6.30
N LYS A 12 -12.98 0.79 -5.26
CA LYS A 12 -13.77 0.81 -4.03
C LYS A 12 -12.97 1.35 -2.86
N GLU A 13 -13.49 2.40 -2.23
CA GLU A 13 -12.90 2.94 -1.01
C GLU A 13 -12.99 1.93 0.13
N GLN A 14 -11.88 1.73 0.83
CA GLN A 14 -11.77 0.81 1.94
C GLN A 14 -11.97 1.55 3.25
N LYS A 15 -12.84 1.02 4.11
CA LYS A 15 -13.01 1.55 5.46
C LYS A 15 -11.96 0.94 6.38
N ILE A 16 -10.84 1.64 6.55
CA ILE A 16 -9.74 1.21 7.40
C ILE A 16 -9.86 1.89 8.77
N GLU A 17 -9.91 1.08 9.83
CA GLU A 17 -9.93 1.58 11.21
C GLU A 17 -8.50 1.68 11.76
N GLY A 18 -8.24 2.71 12.56
CA GLY A 18 -6.96 2.95 13.22
C GLY A 18 -6.24 4.20 12.71
N SER A 19 -4.98 4.35 13.11
CA SER A 19 -4.17 5.55 12.84
C SER A 19 -3.16 5.31 11.71
N VAL A 20 -2.58 6.41 11.22
CA VAL A 20 -1.40 6.38 10.35
C VAL A 20 -0.15 6.49 11.22
N ALA A 21 0.82 5.61 10.98
CA ALA A 21 2.15 5.67 11.58
C ALA A 21 3.20 5.66 10.48
N CYS A 22 4.20 6.55 10.58
CA CYS A 22 5.31 6.60 9.63
C CYS A 22 6.65 6.59 10.36
N SER A 23 7.63 5.86 9.83
CA SER A 23 8.99 5.84 10.36
C SER A 23 10.04 5.63 9.26
N THR A 24 11.13 6.39 9.35
CA THR A 24 12.29 6.18 8.48
C THR A 24 13.30 5.28 9.19
N VAL A 25 13.59 4.12 8.60
CA VAL A 25 14.59 3.17 9.12
C VAL A 25 15.40 2.63 7.96
N GLY A 26 16.73 2.71 8.06
CA GLY A 26 17.63 2.14 7.04
C GLY A 26 17.46 2.74 5.64
N GLY A 27 17.18 4.04 5.54
CA GLY A 27 16.97 4.73 4.26
C GLY A 27 15.64 4.41 3.57
N LYS A 28 14.68 3.85 4.32
CA LYS A 28 13.34 3.54 3.83
C LYS A 28 12.27 4.22 4.68
N MET A 29 11.26 4.77 4.02
CA MET A 29 10.05 5.28 4.64
C MET A 29 9.04 4.14 4.78
N ASN A 30 8.70 3.79 6.02
CA ASN A 30 7.70 2.78 6.35
C ASN A 30 6.41 3.49 6.73
N ILE A 31 5.31 3.16 6.07
CA ILE A 31 3.99 3.74 6.31
C ILE A 31 3.06 2.60 6.72
N GLY A 32 2.49 2.69 7.91
CA GLY A 32 1.41 1.81 8.38
C GLY A 32 0.10 2.58 8.45
N ILE A 33 -0.98 1.96 8.00
CA ILE A 33 -2.34 2.51 8.02
C ILE A 33 -3.27 1.50 8.68
N GLY A 34 -3.91 1.93 9.75
CA GLY A 34 -4.87 1.11 10.48
C GLY A 34 -4.23 0.04 11.38
N SER A 35 -5.03 -0.96 11.75
CA SER A 35 -4.60 -2.07 12.60
C SER A 35 -5.33 -3.38 12.27
N GLY A 36 -4.87 -4.49 12.83
CA GLY A 36 -5.52 -5.80 12.68
C GLY A 36 -5.40 -6.38 11.25
N ALA A 37 -6.37 -7.21 10.87
CA ALA A 37 -6.33 -8.00 9.64
C ALA A 37 -6.45 -7.16 8.34
N GLN A 38 -6.92 -5.92 8.45
CA GLN A 38 -7.08 -4.98 7.33
C GLN A 38 -5.99 -3.89 7.33
N ALA A 39 -4.97 -4.03 8.19
CA ALA A 39 -3.86 -3.09 8.22
C ALA A 39 -3.13 -3.07 6.88
N ILE A 40 -2.77 -1.87 6.43
CA ILE A 40 -2.03 -1.65 5.20
C ILE A 40 -0.63 -1.17 5.54
N ALA A 41 0.34 -1.64 4.79
CA ALA A 41 1.73 -1.23 4.91
C ALA A 41 2.29 -0.84 3.54
N ALA A 42 3.06 0.24 3.49
CA ALA A 42 3.85 0.60 2.33
C ALA A 42 5.29 0.88 2.74
N VAL A 43 6.23 0.45 1.91
CA VAL A 43 7.66 0.72 2.07
C VAL A 43 8.13 1.46 0.84
N LEU A 44 8.68 2.65 1.06
CA LEU A 44 9.23 3.52 0.02
C LEU A 44 10.72 3.73 0.28
N SER A 45 11.49 4.06 -0.76
CA SER A 45 12.79 4.70 -0.54
C SER A 45 12.59 6.07 0.13
N ASP A 46 13.57 6.49 0.93
CA ASP A 46 13.55 7.81 1.56
C ASP A 46 14.01 8.93 0.60
N GLY A 47 13.70 10.18 0.92
CA GLY A 47 14.04 11.36 0.14
C GLY A 47 12.84 12.04 -0.54
N ASP A 48 13.13 12.99 -1.42
CA ASP A 48 12.11 13.85 -2.06
C ASP A 48 11.52 13.28 -3.33
N SER A 49 12.22 12.35 -3.97
CA SER A 49 11.74 11.59 -5.13
C SER A 49 11.75 10.09 -4.80
N PRO A 50 10.86 9.64 -3.90
CA PRO A 50 10.83 8.24 -3.48
C PRO A 50 10.34 7.32 -4.60
N SER A 51 10.66 6.05 -4.47
CA SER A 51 10.16 4.92 -5.26
C SER A 51 9.44 3.93 -4.34
N VAL A 52 8.53 3.13 -4.89
CA VAL A 52 7.79 2.13 -4.12
C VAL A 52 8.57 0.82 -4.11
N THR A 53 8.99 0.38 -2.92
CA THR A 53 9.62 -0.94 -2.73
C THR A 53 8.57 -2.02 -2.55
N SER A 54 7.56 -1.78 -1.71
CA SER A 54 6.46 -2.74 -1.51
C SER A 54 5.19 -2.08 -0.98
N VAL A 55 4.06 -2.74 -1.21
CA VAL A 55 2.76 -2.42 -0.62
C VAL A 55 2.08 -3.72 -0.20
N GLY A 56 1.61 -3.80 1.03
CA GLY A 56 0.72 -4.86 1.49
C GLY A 56 -0.66 -4.26 1.75
N LEU A 57 -1.68 -4.76 1.04
CA LEU A 57 -3.07 -4.27 1.13
C LEU A 57 -3.94 -5.08 2.10
N GLY A 58 -3.33 -6.02 2.83
CA GLY A 58 -4.05 -6.94 3.71
C GLY A 58 -4.87 -7.99 2.95
N ASN A 59 -5.84 -8.58 3.65
CA ASN A 59 -6.75 -9.55 3.06
C ASN A 59 -8.01 -8.87 2.51
N ILE A 60 -8.25 -9.00 1.21
CA ILE A 60 -9.44 -8.48 0.53
C ILE A 60 -10.19 -9.68 -0.05
N ASN A 61 -11.39 -9.94 0.48
CA ASN A 61 -12.27 -11.04 0.05
C ASN A 61 -11.57 -12.42 0.03
N GLY A 62 -10.75 -12.73 1.04
CA GLY A 62 -10.04 -14.01 1.14
C GLY A 62 -8.68 -14.04 0.45
N VAL A 63 -8.32 -13.02 -0.33
CA VAL A 63 -7.04 -12.94 -1.04
C VAL A 63 -6.12 -11.91 -0.37
N SER A 64 -4.90 -12.33 -0.02
CA SER A 64 -3.87 -11.40 0.41
C SER A 64 -3.25 -10.72 -0.80
N LEU A 65 -3.35 -9.38 -0.87
CA LEU A 65 -2.88 -8.60 -2.01
C LEU A 65 -1.64 -7.79 -1.65
N GLY A 66 -0.67 -7.76 -2.56
CA GLY A 66 0.50 -6.93 -2.40
C GLY A 66 1.26 -6.63 -3.68
N TYR A 67 2.19 -5.69 -3.58
CA TYR A 67 3.16 -5.36 -4.58
C TYR A 67 4.56 -5.47 -3.96
N THR A 68 5.51 -6.02 -4.71
CA THR A 68 6.93 -6.04 -4.37
C THR A 68 7.73 -5.72 -5.62
N GLU A 69 8.62 -4.74 -5.52
CA GLU A 69 9.52 -4.36 -6.61
C GLU A 69 10.33 -5.55 -7.12
N GLY A 70 10.42 -5.70 -8.45
CA GLY A 70 11.13 -6.81 -9.10
C GLY A 70 10.35 -8.13 -9.16
N ALA A 71 9.24 -8.27 -8.45
CA ALA A 71 8.33 -9.41 -8.61
C ALA A 71 7.46 -9.26 -9.88
N PRO A 72 7.07 -10.37 -10.53
CA PRO A 72 6.21 -10.33 -11.70
C PRO A 72 4.77 -9.87 -11.37
N GLY A 73 4.10 -9.24 -12.33
CA GLY A 73 2.65 -8.97 -12.32
C GLY A 73 2.19 -7.69 -11.60
N GLY A 74 3.08 -6.99 -10.89
CA GLY A 74 2.74 -5.75 -10.18
C GLY A 74 3.51 -4.53 -10.69
N LYS A 75 2.95 -3.34 -10.46
CA LYS A 75 3.65 -2.06 -10.66
C LYS A 75 3.16 -1.07 -9.62
N ALA A 76 4.03 -0.20 -9.12
CA ALA A 76 3.62 0.87 -8.24
C ALA A 76 4.47 2.13 -8.45
N THR A 77 3.84 3.27 -8.23
CA THR A 77 4.49 4.58 -8.28
C THR A 77 4.07 5.39 -7.06
N VAL A 78 4.90 6.37 -6.68
CA VAL A 78 4.58 7.29 -5.59
C VAL A 78 4.92 8.71 -6.01
N LYS A 79 4.08 9.66 -5.59
CA LYS A 79 4.39 11.09 -5.56
C LYS A 79 4.39 11.56 -4.12
N LYS A 80 5.42 12.31 -3.74
CA LYS A 80 5.55 12.94 -2.42
C LYS A 80 5.35 14.45 -2.56
N ASP A 81 4.56 15.02 -1.65
CA ASP A 81 4.39 16.46 -1.47
C ASP A 81 4.47 16.77 0.04
N GLY A 82 5.64 17.21 0.49
CA GLY A 82 5.95 17.36 1.92
C GLY A 82 5.77 16.04 2.69
N LYS A 83 4.73 15.97 3.52
CA LYS A 83 4.35 14.77 4.30
C LYS A 83 3.27 13.91 3.64
N LYS A 84 2.72 14.33 2.50
CA LYS A 84 1.69 13.61 1.76
C LYS A 84 2.34 12.67 0.75
N TYR A 85 1.88 11.42 0.72
CA TYR A 85 2.29 10.40 -0.23
C TYR A 85 1.05 9.92 -0.99
N ASN A 86 1.12 9.97 -2.31
CA ASN A 86 0.12 9.42 -3.21
C ASN A 86 0.73 8.22 -3.91
N ILE A 87 0.36 7.02 -3.48
CA ILE A 87 0.87 5.75 -3.97
C ILE A 87 -0.21 5.12 -4.85
N SER A 88 0.13 4.70 -6.06
CA SER A 88 -0.82 4.04 -6.96
C SER A 88 -0.16 2.90 -7.71
N GLY A 89 -0.94 1.88 -8.05
CA GLY A 89 -0.39 0.71 -8.72
C GLY A 89 -1.38 -0.43 -8.95
N THR A 90 -0.79 -1.59 -9.22
CA THR A 90 -1.47 -2.88 -9.33
C THR A 90 -0.78 -3.84 -8.38
N ALA A 91 -1.56 -4.41 -7.46
CA ALA A 91 -1.15 -5.44 -6.53
C ALA A 91 -1.62 -6.80 -7.03
N THR A 92 -0.86 -7.85 -6.70
CA THR A 92 -1.16 -9.23 -7.05
C THR A 92 -1.42 -10.06 -5.78
N GLY A 93 -2.11 -11.18 -5.95
CA GLY A 93 -2.35 -12.15 -4.89
C GLY A 93 -2.72 -13.51 -5.46
N VAL A 94 -2.71 -14.53 -4.60
CA VAL A 94 -3.10 -15.90 -4.97
C VAL A 94 -4.44 -16.20 -4.33
N ASP A 95 -5.43 -16.55 -5.16
CA ASP A 95 -6.67 -17.14 -4.68
C ASP A 95 -6.47 -18.65 -4.53
N MET A 96 -6.59 -19.16 -3.30
CA MET A 96 -6.41 -20.59 -3.02
C MET A 96 -7.52 -21.46 -3.63
N ALA A 97 -8.68 -20.88 -3.96
CA ALA A 97 -9.71 -21.57 -4.71
C ALA A 97 -9.35 -21.74 -6.21
N ASN A 98 -8.45 -20.89 -6.74
CA ASN A 98 -7.95 -20.97 -8.12
C ASN A 98 -6.46 -20.54 -8.22
N PRO A 99 -5.52 -21.36 -7.71
CA PRO A 99 -4.12 -20.95 -7.55
C PRO A 99 -3.35 -20.83 -8.87
N MET A 100 -3.93 -21.28 -10.00
CA MET A 100 -3.31 -21.18 -11.32
C MET A 100 -3.48 -19.80 -11.96
N GLN A 101 -4.39 -18.97 -11.45
CA GLN A 101 -4.66 -17.64 -11.98
C GLN A 101 -4.44 -16.58 -10.89
N PRO A 102 -3.36 -15.77 -11.00
CA PRO A 102 -3.15 -14.66 -10.08
C PRO A 102 -4.33 -13.68 -10.11
N VAL A 103 -4.67 -13.15 -8.93
CA VAL A 103 -5.61 -12.05 -8.80
C VAL A 103 -4.84 -10.75 -8.90
N GLU A 104 -5.26 -9.85 -9.77
CA GLU A 104 -4.71 -8.50 -9.89
C GLU A 104 -5.76 -7.47 -9.50
N LYS A 105 -5.36 -6.47 -8.71
CA LYS A 105 -6.22 -5.36 -8.29
C LYS A 105 -5.46 -4.05 -8.35
N SER A 106 -6.09 -3.04 -8.94
CA SER A 106 -5.59 -1.67 -8.86
C SER A 106 -5.73 -1.14 -7.43
N PHE A 107 -4.84 -0.24 -7.05
CA PHE A 107 -4.94 0.45 -5.76
C PHE A 107 -4.47 1.89 -5.86
N GLU A 108 -5.04 2.72 -4.99
CA GLU A 108 -4.64 4.10 -4.72
C GLU A 108 -4.61 4.32 -3.21
N ILE A 109 -3.53 4.88 -2.69
CA ILE A 109 -3.33 5.22 -1.29
C ILE A 109 -2.91 6.68 -1.24
N GLU A 110 -3.76 7.53 -0.67
CA GLU A 110 -3.39 8.89 -0.27
C GLU A 110 -3.18 8.91 1.23
N VAL A 111 -1.98 9.25 1.69
CA VAL A 111 -1.65 9.23 3.12
C VAL A 111 -0.82 10.44 3.51
N THR A 112 -1.17 11.05 4.64
CA THR A 112 -0.38 12.14 5.24
C THR A 112 0.24 11.65 6.54
N CYS A 113 1.57 11.57 6.56
CA CYS A 113 2.32 11.23 7.77
C CYS A 113 2.24 12.37 8.82
N PRO A 114 2.26 12.03 10.13
CA PRO A 114 2.17 13.02 11.22
C PRO A 114 3.32 14.04 11.22
#